data_AF-G3IPZ2-F1
#
_entry.id   AF-G3IPZ2-F1
#
_cell.length_a   1.000
_cell.length_b   1.000
_cell.length_c   1.000
_cell.angle_alpha   90.00
_cell.angle_beta   90.00
_cell.angle_gamma   90.00
#
_symmetry.space_group_name_H-M   'P 1'
#
loop_
_entity.id
_entity.type
_entity.pdbx_description
1 polymer ?
#
loop_
_entity_poly.entity_id
_entity_poly.type
_entity_poly.pdbx_seq_one_letter_code
_entity_poly.pdbx_strand_id
1 'polypeptide(L)'
;MMVEQRAAVIERFREGKEKVLVTTNVCARGIDVEQVSVVINFDLPVDKDGNPDNETYLHRIGRTGRFGKRGLAVNMVDSKHSMNILNRIQEHFNKKIERLDTDDLDEIEKIAN
;
A
#
# COMPACT_ATOMS: atom_id res chain seq x y z
N MET A 1 19.15 8.94 -4.20
CA MET A 1 19.05 9.43 -2.81
C MET A 1 20.13 8.75 -1.99
N MET A 2 20.97 9.51 -1.28
CA MET A 2 21.97 8.92 -0.39
C MET A 2 21.29 8.26 0.82
N VAL A 3 21.94 7.28 1.45
CA VAL A 3 21.37 6.54 2.59
C VAL A 3 20.97 7.47 3.73
N GLU A 4 21.78 8.50 4.01
CA GLU A 4 21.53 9.50 5.05
C GLU A 4 20.27 10.34 4.77
N GLN A 5 20.10 10.78 3.51
CA GLN A 5 18.91 11.53 3.09
C GLN A 5 17.63 10.69 3.24
N ARG A 6 17.71 9.40 2.91
CA ARG A 6 16.60 8.45 3.08
C ARG A 6 16.22 8.30 4.55
N ALA A 7 17.21 8.13 5.43
CA ALA A 7 16.98 8.02 6.87
C ALA A 7 16.31 9.29 7.42
N ALA A 8 16.79 10.48 7.02
CA ALA A 8 16.22 11.74 7.48
C ALA A 8 14.75 11.92 7.06
N VAL A 9 14.37 11.59 5.82
CA VAL A 9 12.96 11.67 5.37
C VAL A 9 12.06 10.73 6.17
N ILE A 10 12.55 9.53 6.45
CA ILE A 10 11.81 8.51 7.18
C ILE A 10 11.62 8.90 8.64
N GLU A 11 12.66 9.41 9.29
CA GLU A 11 12.54 9.89 10.67
C GLU A 11 11.55 11.06 10.77
N ARG A 12 11.57 12.00 9.83
CA ARG A 12 10.56 13.07 9.77
C ARG A 12 9.13 12.53 9.60
N PHE A 13 8.94 11.48 8.81
CA PHE A 13 7.64 10.82 8.68
C PHE A 13 7.21 10.13 9.98
N ARG A 14 8.13 9.41 10.65
CA ARG A 14 7.88 8.77 11.95
C ARG A 14 7.52 9.77 13.05
N GLU A 15 8.20 10.91 13.08
CA GLU A 15 7.91 12.02 14.00
C GLU A 15 6.60 12.76 13.65
N GLY A 16 5.89 12.37 12.58
CA GLY A 16 4.66 13.01 12.13
C GLY A 16 4.86 14.39 11.49
N LYS A 17 6.11 14.79 11.25
CA LYS A 17 6.44 16.03 10.52
C LYS A 17 6.05 15.96 9.06
N GLU A 18 6.02 14.75 8.51
CA GLU A 18 5.45 14.45 7.20
C GLU A 18 4.27 13.49 7.36
N LYS A 19 3.15 13.77 6.69
CA LYS A 19 1.93 12.94 6.77
C LYS A 19 1.84 11.90 5.65
N VAL A 20 2.59 12.09 4.58
CA VAL A 20 2.57 11.24 3.39
C VAL A 20 3.99 10.87 3.01
N LEU A 21 4.23 9.58 2.78
CA LEU A 21 5.50 9.04 2.30
C LEU A 21 5.27 8.30 0.98
N VAL A 22 5.87 8.78 -0.10
CA VAL A 22 5.88 8.09 -1.40
C VAL A 22 7.19 7.31 -1.52
N THR A 23 7.11 6.01 -1.78
CA THR A 23 8.28 5.13 -1.79
C THR A 23 8.14 3.97 -2.78
N THR A 24 9.28 3.49 -3.31
CA THR A 24 9.36 2.24 -4.09
C THR A 24 9.74 1.05 -3.20
N ASN A 25 9.65 -0.18 -3.73
CA ASN A 25 9.96 -1.42 -3.00
C ASN A 25 11.35 -1.42 -2.34
N VAL A 26 12.32 -0.71 -2.93
CA VAL A 26 13.71 -0.62 -2.46
C VAL A 26 13.85 0.23 -1.19
N CYS A 27 12.97 1.22 -1.00
CA CYS A 27 13.01 2.09 0.16
C CYS A 27 12.07 1.62 1.29
N ALA A 28 11.26 0.57 1.08
CA ALA A 28 10.37 -0.01 2.08
C ALA A 28 10.99 -1.19 2.86
N ARG A 29 12.03 -1.85 2.32
CA ARG A 29 12.72 -2.97 2.97
C ARG A 29 13.84 -2.46 3.87
N GLY A 30 13.82 -2.86 5.15
CA GLY A 30 14.83 -2.50 6.13
C GLY A 30 14.57 -1.20 6.90
N ILE A 31 13.48 -0.51 6.60
CA ILE A 31 12.96 0.56 7.45
C ILE A 31 11.69 0.05 8.12
N ASP A 32 11.72 -0.08 9.44
CA ASP A 32 10.52 -0.31 10.25
C ASP A 32 9.78 1.03 10.39
N VAL A 33 8.99 1.37 9.37
CA VAL A 33 8.07 2.51 9.47
C VAL A 33 6.99 2.11 10.47
N GLU A 34 6.91 2.86 11.57
CA GLU A 34 5.84 2.73 12.56
C GLU A 34 4.46 2.79 11.88
N GLN A 35 3.50 2.14 12.53
CA GLN A 35 2.14 1.91 12.06
C GLN A 35 1.52 3.09 11.29
N VAL A 36 1.16 2.86 10.02
CA VAL A 36 0.39 3.81 9.21
C VAL A 36 -1.10 3.47 9.22
N SER A 37 -1.97 4.48 9.09
CA SER A 37 -3.42 4.30 8.99
C SER A 37 -3.86 3.82 7.60
N VAL A 38 -3.15 4.25 6.55
CA VAL A 38 -3.49 3.99 5.16
C VAL A 38 -2.25 3.59 4.37
N VAL A 39 -2.39 2.56 3.53
CA VAL A 39 -1.42 2.16 2.51
C VAL A 39 -2.08 2.29 1.14
N ILE A 40 -1.41 2.94 0.20
CA ILE A 40 -1.88 3.08 -1.19
C ILE A 40 -0.88 2.38 -2.11
N ASN A 41 -1.30 1.31 -2.77
CA ASN A 41 -0.59 0.73 -3.89
C ASN A 41 -0.94 1.54 -5.15
N PHE A 42 -0.12 2.54 -5.46
CA PHE A 42 -0.24 3.29 -6.71
C PHE A 42 -0.03 2.36 -7.92
N ASP A 43 1.00 1.52 -7.85
CA ASP A 43 1.22 0.39 -8.75
C ASP A 43 1.14 -0.92 -7.97
N LEU A 44 0.42 -1.91 -8.50
CA LEU A 44 0.42 -3.25 -7.94
C LEU A 44 1.81 -3.90 -8.06
N PRO A 45 2.29 -4.60 -7.03
CA PRO A 45 3.61 -5.20 -7.06
C PRO A 45 3.64 -6.40 -8.01
N VAL A 46 4.61 -6.40 -8.92
CA VAL A 46 4.88 -7.50 -9.85
C VAL A 46 6.32 -7.96 -9.73
N ASP A 47 6.56 -9.23 -10.06
CA ASP A 47 7.89 -9.80 -10.17
C ASP A 47 8.54 -9.44 -11.52
N LYS A 48 9.74 -9.99 -11.76
CA LYS A 48 10.51 -9.71 -12.98
C LYS A 48 9.84 -10.23 -14.26
N ASP A 49 8.94 -11.20 -14.13
CA ASP A 49 8.22 -11.83 -15.23
C ASP A 49 6.84 -11.17 -15.44
N GLY A 50 6.50 -10.14 -14.67
CA GLY A 50 5.21 -9.44 -14.74
C GLY A 50 4.07 -10.19 -14.06
N ASN A 51 4.37 -11.21 -13.25
CA ASN A 51 3.39 -11.89 -12.40
C ASN A 51 3.19 -11.13 -11.07
N PRO A 52 2.06 -11.30 -10.38
CA PRO A 52 1.84 -10.65 -9.08
C PRO A 52 2.89 -11.10 -8.05
N ASP A 53 3.56 -10.12 -7.44
CA ASP A 53 4.44 -10.34 -6.29
C ASP A 53 3.61 -10.27 -5.00
N ASN A 54 3.02 -11.42 -4.64
CA ASN A 54 2.15 -11.57 -3.48
C ASN A 54 2.87 -11.29 -2.15
N GLU A 55 4.16 -11.62 -2.05
CA GLU A 55 4.95 -11.38 -0.84
C GLU A 55 5.14 -9.87 -0.62
N THR A 56 5.53 -9.15 -1.67
CA THR A 56 5.62 -7.68 -1.61
C THR A 56 4.26 -7.05 -1.34
N TYR A 57 3.18 -7.55 -1.94
CA TYR A 57 1.82 -7.07 -1.66
C TYR A 57 1.48 -7.18 -0.17
N LEU A 58 1.65 -8.38 0.42
CA LEU A 58 1.37 -8.64 1.83
C LEU A 58 2.23 -7.75 2.75
N HIS A 59 3.51 -7.58 2.42
CA HIS A 59 4.43 -6.73 3.19
C HIS A 59 4.08 -5.23 3.13
N ARG A 60 3.55 -4.75 1.99
CA ARG A 60 3.09 -3.37 1.84
C ARG A 60 1.83 -3.14 2.69
N ILE A 61 0.79 -3.95 2.51
CA ILE A 61 -0.47 -3.75 3.25
C ILE A 61 -0.32 -4.05 4.75
N GLY A 62 0.62 -4.92 5.13
CA GLY A 62 0.96 -5.20 6.53
C GLY A 62 1.58 -4.03 7.31
N ARG A 63 1.83 -2.88 6.66
CA ARG A 63 2.23 -1.64 7.34
C ARG A 63 1.06 -0.96 8.06
N THR A 64 -0.18 -1.29 7.70
CA THR A 64 -1.38 -0.85 8.38
C THR A 64 -2.03 -1.98 9.19
N GLY A 65 -3.06 -1.66 9.99
CA GLY A 65 -3.87 -2.67 10.69
C GLY A 65 -3.15 -3.44 11.82
N ARG A 66 -2.00 -2.95 12.30
CA ARG A 66 -1.22 -3.60 13.39
C ARG A 66 -1.85 -3.38 14.76
N PHE A 67 -1.61 -4.32 15.68
CA PHE A 67 -2.02 -4.26 17.09
C PHE A 67 -3.53 -4.03 17.30
N GLY A 68 -4.37 -4.65 16.49
CA GLY A 68 -5.82 -4.59 16.60
C GLY A 68 -6.46 -3.26 16.17
N LYS A 69 -5.68 -2.31 15.64
CA LYS A 69 -6.24 -1.08 15.06
C LYS A 69 -6.79 -1.36 13.67
N ARG A 70 -7.79 -0.58 13.25
CA ARG A 70 -8.26 -0.55 11.85
C ARG A 70 -7.15 -0.04 10.94
N GLY A 71 -7.08 -0.58 9.73
CA GLY A 71 -6.13 -0.18 8.70
C GLY A 71 -6.77 -0.27 7.32
N LEU A 72 -6.41 0.67 6.44
CA LEU A 72 -6.94 0.73 5.07
C LEU A 72 -5.83 0.48 4.06
N ALA A 73 -6.07 -0.43 3.12
CA ALA A 73 -5.22 -0.63 1.97
C ALA A 73 -6.03 -0.36 0.69
N VAL A 74 -5.53 0.56 -0.14
CA VAL A 74 -6.16 0.95 -1.41
C VAL A 74 -5.26 0.51 -2.56
N ASN A 75 -5.86 -0.06 -3.59
CA ASN A 75 -5.16 -0.46 -4.82
C ASN A 75 -5.66 0.39 -5.97
N MET A 76 -4.76 1.09 -6.66
CA MET A 76 -5.12 1.78 -7.90
C MET A 76 -5.08 0.78 -9.06
N VAL A 77 -6.13 0.81 -9.88
CA VAL A 77 -6.27 -0.04 -11.06
C VAL A 77 -6.62 0.86 -12.23
N ASP A 78 -5.74 0.90 -13.21
CA ASP A 78 -5.80 1.81 -14.37
C ASP A 78 -6.12 1.08 -15.68
N SER A 79 -6.01 -0.26 -15.70
CA SER A 79 -6.01 -1.04 -16.93
C SER A 79 -6.50 -2.47 -16.71
N LYS A 80 -6.82 -3.16 -17.81
CA LYS A 80 -7.14 -4.60 -17.77
C LYS A 80 -5.96 -5.43 -17.22
N HIS A 81 -4.73 -4.99 -17.45
CA HIS A 81 -3.55 -5.67 -16.95
C HIS A 81 -3.48 -5.59 -15.42
N SER A 82 -3.55 -4.38 -14.84
CA SER A 82 -3.56 -4.21 -13.38
C SER A 82 -4.77 -4.89 -12.73
N MET A 83 -5.93 -4.90 -13.39
CA MET A 83 -7.11 -5.66 -12.91
C MET A 83 -6.85 -7.18 -12.87
N ASN A 84 -6.16 -7.74 -13.87
CA ASN A 84 -5.79 -9.16 -13.87
C ASN A 84 -4.79 -9.50 -12.75
N ILE A 85 -3.82 -8.62 -12.49
CA ILE A 85 -2.89 -8.77 -11.36
C ILE A 85 -3.67 -8.76 -10.03
N LEU A 86 -4.60 -7.82 -9.85
CA LEU A 86 -5.45 -7.74 -8.66
C LEU A 86 -6.27 -9.02 -8.46
N ASN A 87 -6.88 -9.55 -9.53
CA ASN A 87 -7.65 -10.79 -9.47
C ASN A 87 -6.80 -11.98 -8.99
N ARG A 88 -5.57 -12.13 -9.51
CA ARG A 88 -4.66 -13.18 -9.08
C ARG A 88 -4.22 -13.01 -7.62
N ILE A 89 -4.05 -11.78 -7.14
CA ILE A 89 -3.78 -11.49 -5.72
C ILE A 89 -4.97 -11.91 -4.85
N GLN A 90 -6.20 -11.55 -5.24
CA GLN A 90 -7.42 -11.95 -4.52
C GLN A 90 -7.56 -13.47 -4.42
N GLU A 91 -7.32 -14.18 -5.53
CA GLU A 91 -7.34 -15.64 -5.59
C GLU A 91 -6.28 -16.25 -4.68
N HIS A 92 -5.05 -15.74 -4.73
CA HIS A 92 -3.93 -16.23 -3.91
C HIS A 92 -4.22 -16.13 -2.41
N PHE A 93 -4.79 -15.00 -1.96
CA PHE A 93 -5.11 -14.79 -0.54
C PHE A 93 -6.51 -15.26 -0.15
N ASN A 94 -7.31 -15.74 -1.10
CA ASN A 94 -8.73 -16.06 -0.93
C ASN A 94 -9.49 -14.92 -0.23
N LYS A 95 -9.26 -13.68 -0.69
CA LYS A 95 -9.87 -12.47 -0.15
C LYS A 95 -10.36 -11.57 -1.28
N LYS A 96 -11.65 -11.29 -1.25
CA LYS A 96 -12.27 -10.30 -2.13
C LYS A 96 -11.85 -8.90 -1.67
N ILE A 97 -11.41 -8.09 -2.61
CA ILE A 97 -11.10 -6.68 -2.48
C ILE A 97 -12.32 -5.93 -3.02
N GLU A 98 -12.90 -5.09 -2.18
CA GLU A 98 -14.08 -4.31 -2.54
C GLU A 98 -13.68 -3.20 -3.53
N ARG A 99 -14.49 -3.04 -4.57
CA ARG A 99 -14.32 -1.95 -5.52
C ARG A 99 -14.86 -0.69 -4.86
N LEU A 100 -14.00 0.31 -4.74
CA LEU A 100 -14.39 1.66 -4.36
C LEU A 100 -14.80 2.42 -5.62
N ASP A 101 -16.00 2.98 -5.65
CA ASP A 101 -16.40 3.88 -6.72
C ASP A 101 -15.74 5.25 -6.51
N THR A 102 -15.01 5.72 -7.52
CA THR A 102 -14.32 7.02 -7.45
C THR A 102 -15.25 8.19 -7.69
N ASP A 103 -16.43 7.94 -8.28
CA ASP A 103 -17.42 8.97 -8.56
C ASP A 103 -18.40 9.16 -7.39
N ASP A 104 -18.41 8.24 -6.42
CA ASP A 104 -19.20 8.31 -5.19
C ASP A 104 -18.34 8.81 -4.01
N LEU A 105 -18.32 10.13 -3.83
CA LEU A 105 -17.60 10.78 -2.73
C LEU A 105 -18.11 10.35 -1.35
N ASP A 106 -19.40 10.00 -1.22
CA ASP A 106 -19.99 9.58 0.05
C ASP A 106 -19.46 8.19 0.47
N GLU A 107 -19.15 7.32 -0.49
CA GLU A 107 -18.52 6.03 -0.23
C GLU A 107 -17.10 6.20 0.31
N ILE A 108 -16.33 7.13 -0.25
CA ILE A 108 -14.96 7.46 0.18
C ILE A 108 -14.97 8.00 1.62
N GLU A 109 -15.90 8.90 1.96
CA GLU A 109 -16.00 9.47 3.30
C GLU A 109 -16.41 8.43 4.37
N LYS A 110 -17.23 7.43 4.01
CA LYS A 110 -17.60 6.34 4.93
C LYS A 110 -16.43 5.45 5.29
N ILE A 111 -15.45 5.28 4.38
CA ILE A 111 -14.25 4.46 4.63
C ILE A 111 -13.28 5.16 5.60
N ALA A 112 -13.30 6.51 5.62
CA ALA A 112 -12.44 7.31 6.49
C ALA A 112 -12.90 7.35 7.96
N ASN A 113 -14.15 6.93 8.25
CA ASN A 113 -14.78 6.93 9.58
C ASN A 113 -14.88 5.51 10.19
#